data_AF-A0A7S3CX65-F1
#
_entry.id   AF-A0A7S3CX65-F1
#
_cell.length_a   1.000
_cell.length_b   1.000
_cell.length_c   1.000
_cell.angle_alpha   90.00
_cell.angle_beta   90.00
_cell.angle_gamma   90.00
#
_symmetry.space_group_name_H-M   'P 1'
#
loop_
_entity.id
_entity.type
_entity.pdbx_description
1 polymer ?
#
loop_
_entity_poly.entity_id
_entity_poly.type
_entity_poly.pdbx_seq_one_letter_code
_entity_poly.pdbx_strand_id
1 'polypeptide(L)'
;PSASLRFLLLPYFEGVIRQQMMGEERLKHLQAAKRRLNAFVDSMETYSMLAEEVKQYWLLPSTSKMAPSAKREFKIGKVRREREARQKIEALEREKDRGQVEKEVDETGDSTEEREVYLWLLRIAIGDAIDDIGNIEQEESILEQMQRMSDKDKSDVRMAREKEGADMKNIMRHVAGELLQPPGMLPRVRVFNDATSLANGGVVDRMQMRNAVFRPDHALPTMSIEEAREIEGQAAMDRAKKEEESAKKKQEIEDAMTEDEKQERDELKARHWDDWKDDHPKGSGNKMKGR
;
A
#
# COMPACT_ATOMS: atom_id res chain seq x y z
N PRO A 1 8.42 -40.52 2.93
CA PRO A 1 7.74 -40.54 1.62
C PRO A 1 7.69 -39.15 0.99
N SER A 2 8.36 -38.96 -0.15
CA SER A 2 8.36 -37.76 -0.99
C SER A 2 6.94 -37.39 -1.41
N ALA A 3 6.10 -38.40 -1.66
CA ALA A 3 4.69 -38.23 -1.97
C ALA A 3 3.87 -37.57 -0.85
N SER A 4 4.36 -37.51 0.39
CA SER A 4 3.67 -36.86 1.51
C SER A 4 3.98 -35.36 1.61
N LEU A 5 5.06 -34.88 0.99
CA LEU A 5 5.48 -33.47 1.09
C LEU A 5 4.44 -32.49 0.52
N ARG A 6 3.71 -32.89 -0.52
CA ARG A 6 2.60 -32.09 -1.08
C ARG A 6 1.51 -31.74 -0.07
N PHE A 7 1.31 -32.57 0.97
CA PHE A 7 0.28 -32.31 1.98
C PHE A 7 0.66 -31.17 2.93
N LEU A 8 1.96 -30.85 3.03
CA LEU A 8 2.42 -29.69 3.78
C LEU A 8 1.94 -28.37 3.15
N LEU A 9 1.62 -28.36 1.85
CA LEU A 9 1.07 -27.19 1.15
C LEU A 9 -0.44 -27.00 1.38
N LEU A 10 -1.15 -27.95 2.01
CA LEU A 10 -2.60 -27.84 2.19
C LEU A 10 -3.04 -26.58 2.94
N PRO A 11 -2.45 -26.20 4.09
CA PRO A 11 -2.88 -25.00 4.81
C PRO A 11 -2.59 -23.72 4.01
N TYR A 12 -1.53 -23.72 3.18
CA TYR A 12 -1.22 -22.63 2.25
C TYR A 12 -2.33 -22.47 1.20
N PHE A 13 -2.67 -23.53 0.46
CA PHE A 13 -3.72 -23.46 -0.56
C PHE A 13 -5.09 -23.11 0.03
N GLU A 14 -5.40 -23.61 1.23
CA GLU A 14 -6.64 -23.21 1.91
C GLU A 14 -6.65 -21.71 2.23
N GLY A 15 -5.51 -21.15 2.67
CA GLY A 15 -5.35 -19.72 2.89
C GLY A 15 -5.60 -18.90 1.62
N VAL A 16 -4.95 -19.28 0.51
CA VAL A 16 -5.08 -18.61 -0.80
C VAL A 16 -6.52 -18.65 -1.30
N ILE A 17 -7.20 -19.80 -1.22
CA ILE A 17 -8.60 -19.93 -1.65
C ILE A 17 -9.51 -19.04 -0.79
N ARG A 18 -9.29 -18.99 0.54
CA ARG A 18 -10.05 -18.12 1.44
C ARG A 18 -9.81 -16.63 1.12
N GLN A 19 -8.59 -16.26 0.76
CA GLN A 19 -8.24 -14.91 0.33
C GLN A 19 -8.92 -14.51 -1.00
N GLN A 20 -9.33 -15.46 -1.83
CA GLN A 20 -10.09 -15.18 -3.06
C GLN A 20 -11.60 -15.08 -2.84
N MET A 21 -12.12 -15.42 -1.65
CA MET A 21 -13.56 -15.37 -1.39
C MET A 21 -14.05 -13.93 -1.18
N MET A 22 -14.99 -13.52 -2.03
CA MET A 22 -15.62 -12.20 -1.98
C MET A 22 -17.01 -12.29 -1.34
N GLY A 23 -17.43 -11.27 -0.59
CA GLY A 23 -18.76 -11.20 0.02
C GLY A 23 -18.86 -10.21 1.17
N GLU A 24 -20.06 -10.07 1.75
CA GLU A 24 -20.31 -9.18 2.91
C GLU A 24 -19.47 -9.58 4.14
N GLU A 25 -19.08 -10.86 4.24
CA GLU A 25 -18.23 -11.38 5.31
C GLU A 25 -16.73 -11.40 4.96
N ARG A 26 -16.28 -10.51 4.05
CA ARG A 26 -14.88 -10.42 3.61
C ARG A 26 -13.89 -10.42 4.77
N LEU A 27 -14.16 -9.62 5.82
CA LEU A 27 -13.31 -9.55 7.01
C LEU A 27 -13.13 -10.92 7.69
N LYS A 28 -14.20 -11.74 7.78
CA LYS A 28 -14.13 -13.08 8.38
C LYS A 28 -13.32 -14.04 7.49
N HIS A 29 -13.47 -13.93 6.17
CA HIS A 29 -12.70 -14.73 5.22
C HIS A 29 -11.20 -14.41 5.29
N LEU A 30 -10.84 -13.12 5.40
CA LEU A 30 -9.46 -12.65 5.57
C LEU A 30 -8.85 -13.15 6.89
N GLN A 31 -9.57 -13.02 8.00
CA GLN A 31 -9.11 -13.54 9.29
C GLN A 31 -8.92 -15.05 9.27
N ALA A 32 -9.80 -15.78 8.58
CA ALA A 32 -9.65 -17.22 8.40
C ALA A 32 -8.47 -17.57 7.48
N ALA A 33 -8.24 -16.81 6.40
CA ALA A 33 -7.10 -16.97 5.51
C ALA A 33 -5.78 -16.75 6.26
N LYS A 34 -5.67 -15.65 7.01
CA LYS A 34 -4.52 -15.30 7.85
C LYS A 34 -4.18 -16.42 8.84
N ARG A 35 -5.18 -16.98 9.53
CA ARG A 35 -4.97 -18.13 10.44
C ARG A 35 -4.39 -19.34 9.74
N ARG A 36 -4.86 -19.67 8.53
CA ARG A 36 -4.36 -20.83 7.76
C ARG A 36 -2.95 -20.61 7.22
N LEU A 37 -2.65 -19.40 6.75
CA LEU A 37 -1.30 -19.03 6.30
C LEU A 37 -0.31 -19.01 7.46
N ASN A 38 -0.67 -18.46 8.62
CA ASN A 38 0.17 -18.53 9.82
C ASN A 38 0.43 -19.98 10.23
N ALA A 39 -0.60 -20.83 10.29
CA ALA A 39 -0.44 -22.25 10.60
C ALA A 39 0.50 -22.98 9.62
N PHE A 40 0.48 -22.59 8.33
CA PHE A 40 1.44 -23.09 7.34
C PHE A 40 2.87 -22.67 7.69
N VAL A 41 3.11 -21.39 7.94
CA VAL A 41 4.44 -20.87 8.28
C VAL A 41 4.97 -21.50 9.58
N ASP A 42 4.14 -21.63 10.61
CA ASP A 42 4.49 -22.28 11.88
C ASP A 42 4.85 -23.77 11.68
N SER A 43 4.13 -24.46 10.80
CA SER A 43 4.46 -25.84 10.42
C SER A 43 5.83 -25.90 9.73
N MET A 44 6.10 -24.97 8.81
CA MET A 44 7.38 -24.88 8.12
C MET A 44 8.54 -24.52 9.07
N GLU A 45 8.26 -23.77 10.13
CA GLU A 45 9.23 -23.47 11.19
C GLU A 45 9.56 -24.72 11.99
N THR A 46 8.53 -25.50 12.35
CA THR A 46 8.68 -26.77 13.06
C THR A 46 9.56 -27.75 12.28
N TYR A 47 9.43 -27.77 10.95
CA TYR A 47 10.28 -28.56 10.05
C TYR A 47 11.63 -27.90 9.71
N SER A 48 11.97 -26.76 10.32
CA SER A 48 13.20 -25.99 10.06
C SER A 48 13.44 -25.64 8.59
N MET A 49 12.35 -25.40 7.84
CA MET A 49 12.41 -25.09 6.41
C MET A 49 12.50 -23.58 6.12
N LEU A 50 12.26 -22.71 7.12
CA LEU A 50 12.47 -21.29 6.97
C LEU A 50 13.96 -20.94 6.96
N ALA A 51 14.37 -20.18 5.95
CA ALA A 51 15.68 -19.54 5.93
C ALA A 51 15.83 -18.56 7.09
N GLU A 52 17.02 -18.48 7.68
CA GLU A 52 17.30 -17.66 8.88
C GLU A 52 16.97 -16.17 8.65
N GLU A 53 17.25 -15.67 7.46
CA GLU A 53 16.92 -14.31 7.01
C GLU A 53 15.40 -14.04 7.08
N VAL A 54 14.60 -15.05 6.73
CA VAL A 54 13.13 -14.99 6.74
C VAL A 54 12.62 -15.07 8.16
N LYS A 55 13.23 -15.90 9.02
CA LYS A 55 12.90 -15.96 10.44
C LYS A 55 13.14 -14.62 11.11
N GLN A 56 14.27 -13.98 10.84
CA GLN A 56 14.55 -12.65 11.38
C GLN A 56 13.45 -11.65 10.97
N TYR A 57 13.06 -11.63 9.70
CA TYR A 57 11.98 -10.74 9.25
C TYR A 57 10.61 -11.08 9.85
N TRP A 58 10.28 -12.37 9.93
CA TRP A 58 8.96 -12.86 10.36
C TRP A 58 8.75 -12.80 11.88
N LEU A 59 9.78 -13.14 12.66
CA LEU A 59 9.76 -13.10 14.13
C LEU A 59 9.93 -11.68 14.69
N LEU A 60 10.24 -10.70 13.83
CA LEU A 60 10.29 -9.31 14.26
C LEU A 60 8.89 -8.87 14.71
N PRO A 61 8.75 -8.24 15.89
CA PRO A 61 7.46 -7.73 16.34
C PRO A 61 6.87 -6.79 15.29
N SER A 62 5.57 -6.89 14.99
CA SER A 62 4.86 -6.02 14.04
C SER A 62 4.99 -4.52 14.39
N THR A 63 5.37 -4.19 15.63
CA THR A 63 5.67 -2.84 16.13
C THR A 63 7.06 -2.31 15.74
N SER A 64 7.96 -3.19 15.31
CA SER A 64 9.30 -2.85 14.82
C SER A 64 9.21 -2.33 13.40
N LYS A 65 9.14 -1.01 13.25
CA LYS A 65 9.20 -0.36 11.94
C LYS A 65 10.60 -0.55 11.36
N MET A 66 10.81 -1.61 10.57
CA MET A 66 12.06 -1.81 9.84
C MET A 66 12.38 -0.58 8.97
N ALA A 67 13.67 -0.24 8.88
CA ALA A 67 14.14 0.82 8.01
C ALA A 67 13.70 0.55 6.55
N PRO A 68 13.32 1.58 5.76
CA PRO A 68 12.92 1.40 4.37
C PRO A 68 13.96 0.68 3.51
N SER A 69 15.26 0.88 3.77
CA SER A 69 16.36 0.18 3.10
C SER A 69 16.33 -1.33 3.38
N ALA A 70 16.20 -1.72 4.65
CA ALA A 70 16.16 -3.12 5.06
C ALA A 70 14.93 -3.85 4.50
N LYS A 71 13.76 -3.20 4.41
CA LYS A 71 12.58 -3.76 3.76
C LYS A 71 12.81 -4.01 2.27
N ARG A 72 13.44 -3.07 1.57
CA ARG A 72 13.78 -3.20 0.16
C ARG A 72 14.77 -4.34 -0.06
N GLU A 73 15.83 -4.42 0.74
CA GLU A 73 16.82 -5.49 0.67
C GLU A 73 16.19 -6.87 0.90
N PHE A 74 15.30 -6.98 1.90
CA PHE A 74 14.55 -8.21 2.15
C PHE A 74 13.70 -8.61 0.94
N LYS A 75 12.97 -7.66 0.33
CA LYS A 75 12.15 -7.93 -0.86
C LYS A 75 12.99 -8.36 -2.05
N ILE A 76 14.14 -7.73 -2.27
CA ILE A 76 15.10 -8.11 -3.32
C ILE A 76 15.61 -9.54 -3.07
N GLY A 77 15.99 -9.85 -1.82
CA GLY A 77 16.41 -11.19 -1.41
C GLY A 77 15.33 -12.24 -1.67
N LYS A 78 14.07 -11.94 -1.35
CA LYS A 78 12.92 -12.81 -1.66
C LYS A 78 12.85 -13.09 -3.17
N VAL A 79 12.76 -12.04 -3.99
CA VAL A 79 12.60 -12.18 -5.45
C VAL A 79 13.76 -12.96 -6.07
N ARG A 80 14.99 -12.76 -5.56
CA ARG A 80 16.15 -13.55 -5.97
C ARG A 80 15.98 -15.04 -5.66
N ARG A 81 15.59 -15.37 -4.42
CA ARG A 81 15.34 -16.77 -3.98
C ARG A 81 14.21 -17.43 -4.75
N GLU A 82 13.14 -16.69 -5.00
CA GLU A 82 12.00 -17.20 -5.79
C GLU A 82 12.42 -17.50 -7.24
N ARG A 83 13.18 -16.59 -7.87
CA ARG A 83 13.73 -16.80 -9.21
C ARG A 83 14.64 -18.03 -9.27
N GLU A 84 15.53 -18.18 -8.29
CA GLU A 84 16.42 -19.34 -8.17
C GLU A 84 15.63 -20.65 -8.02
N ALA A 85 14.62 -20.67 -7.15
CA ALA A 85 13.76 -21.83 -6.95
C ALA A 85 13.00 -22.21 -8.22
N ARG A 86 12.43 -21.23 -8.94
CA ARG A 86 11.73 -21.46 -10.21
C ARG A 86 12.69 -22.01 -11.28
N GLN A 87 13.89 -21.45 -11.40
CA GLN A 87 14.91 -21.95 -12.33
C GLN A 87 15.34 -23.39 -12.02
N LYS A 88 15.42 -23.75 -10.74
CA LYS A 88 15.76 -25.12 -10.32
C LYS A 88 14.66 -26.11 -10.65
N ILE A 89 13.39 -25.76 -10.41
CA ILE A 89 12.25 -26.60 -10.81
C ILE A 89 12.26 -26.80 -12.33
N GLU A 90 12.43 -25.73 -13.10
CA GLU A 90 12.45 -25.78 -14.57
C GLU A 90 13.64 -26.61 -15.12
N ALA A 91 14.78 -26.62 -14.43
CA ALA A 91 15.91 -27.46 -14.77
C ALA A 91 15.60 -28.95 -14.53
N LEU A 92 15.03 -29.29 -13.37
CA LEU A 92 14.63 -30.65 -13.02
C LEU A 92 13.55 -31.19 -13.98
N GLU A 93 12.59 -30.34 -14.37
CA GLU A 93 11.57 -30.69 -15.38
C GLU A 93 12.21 -30.98 -16.75
N ARG A 94 13.18 -30.16 -17.19
CA ARG A 94 13.90 -30.39 -18.45
C ARG A 94 14.73 -31.66 -18.44
N GLU A 95 15.39 -31.97 -17.33
CA GLU A 95 16.17 -33.21 -17.19
C GLU A 95 15.27 -34.45 -17.27
N LYS A 96 14.10 -34.38 -16.63
CA LYS A 96 13.06 -35.41 -16.72
C LYS A 96 12.56 -35.61 -18.15
N ASP A 97 12.28 -34.53 -18.88
CA ASP A 97 11.82 -34.59 -20.27
C ASP A 97 12.87 -35.15 -21.23
N ARG A 98 14.16 -34.94 -20.94
CA ARG A 98 15.27 -35.48 -21.72
C ARG A 98 15.53 -36.98 -21.46
N GLY A 99 14.86 -37.58 -20.47
CA GLY A 99 15.07 -38.97 -20.10
C GLY A 99 16.48 -39.28 -19.59
N GLN A 100 17.22 -38.25 -19.16
CA GLN A 100 18.60 -38.38 -18.64
C GLN A 100 18.65 -38.70 -17.15
N VAL A 101 17.49 -38.72 -16.49
CA VAL A 101 17.35 -39.03 -15.07
C VAL A 101 17.30 -40.54 -14.92
N GLU A 102 18.43 -41.15 -14.58
CA GLU A 102 18.39 -42.44 -13.88
C GLU A 102 17.68 -42.16 -12.56
N LYS A 103 16.50 -42.79 -12.36
CA LYS A 103 15.77 -42.66 -11.11
C LYS A 103 16.65 -43.20 -10.00
N GLU A 104 17.35 -42.31 -9.30
CA GLU A 104 18.01 -42.67 -8.06
C GLU A 104 16.90 -42.84 -7.03
N VAL A 105 16.57 -44.10 -6.78
CA VAL A 105 15.59 -44.48 -5.79
C VAL A 105 16.32 -44.69 -4.47
N ASP A 106 15.94 -43.91 -3.46
CA ASP A 106 16.34 -44.12 -2.06
C ASP A 106 16.03 -45.57 -1.62
N GLU A 107 16.71 -46.09 -0.60
CA GLU A 107 16.39 -47.35 0.11
C GLU A 107 14.88 -47.50 0.46
N THR A 108 14.18 -46.37 0.58
CA THR A 108 12.75 -46.23 0.88
C THR A 108 11.83 -46.31 -0.35
N GLY A 109 12.36 -46.39 -1.58
CA GLY A 109 11.56 -46.40 -2.80
C GLY A 109 11.16 -45.01 -3.31
N ASP A 110 11.67 -43.93 -2.72
CA ASP A 110 11.35 -42.54 -3.08
C ASP A 110 12.28 -42.04 -4.21
N SER A 111 11.69 -41.41 -5.23
CA SER A 111 12.43 -40.64 -6.24
C SER A 111 13.01 -39.39 -5.58
N THR A 112 14.34 -39.28 -5.63
CA THR A 112 15.10 -38.13 -5.12
C THR A 112 14.69 -36.84 -5.84
N GLU A 113 14.42 -36.93 -7.15
CA GLU A 113 14.07 -35.76 -7.98
C GLU A 113 12.69 -35.19 -7.62
N GLU A 114 11.69 -36.06 -7.42
CA GLU A 114 10.36 -35.64 -6.98
C GLU A 114 10.41 -34.94 -5.62
N ARG A 115 11.26 -35.45 -4.72
CA ARG A 115 11.49 -34.82 -3.41
C ARG A 115 12.02 -33.40 -3.57
N GLU A 116 13.04 -33.22 -4.39
CA GLU A 116 13.65 -31.90 -4.61
C GLU A 116 12.65 -30.89 -5.17
N VAL A 117 11.83 -31.29 -6.14
CA VAL A 117 10.78 -30.41 -6.69
C VAL A 117 9.82 -29.95 -5.58
N TYR A 118 9.35 -30.84 -4.72
CA TYR A 118 8.46 -30.44 -3.61
C TYR A 118 9.14 -29.52 -2.59
N LEU A 119 10.44 -29.73 -2.31
CA LEU A 119 11.19 -28.84 -1.42
C LEU A 119 11.32 -27.43 -2.01
N TRP A 120 11.54 -27.32 -3.31
CA TRP A 120 11.57 -26.02 -4.00
C TRP A 120 10.18 -25.36 -4.03
N LEU A 121 9.12 -26.12 -4.27
CA LEU A 121 7.74 -25.61 -4.21
C LEU A 121 7.39 -25.08 -2.82
N LEU A 122 7.78 -25.79 -1.75
CA LEU A 122 7.58 -25.34 -0.37
C LEU A 122 8.31 -24.02 -0.10
N ARG A 123 9.55 -23.85 -0.61
CA ARG A 123 10.30 -22.58 -0.48
C ARG A 123 9.60 -21.41 -1.15
N ILE A 124 9.01 -21.62 -2.33
CA ILE A 124 8.23 -20.60 -3.03
C ILE A 124 6.98 -20.27 -2.19
N ALA A 125 6.22 -21.29 -1.78
CA ALA A 125 5.00 -21.13 -1.00
C ALA A 125 5.23 -20.40 0.34
N ILE A 126 6.35 -20.63 1.04
CA ILE A 126 6.71 -19.88 2.25
C ILE A 126 6.85 -18.38 1.95
N GLY A 127 7.56 -18.04 0.86
CA GLY A 127 7.74 -16.65 0.46
C GLY A 127 6.43 -15.97 0.11
N ASP A 128 5.53 -16.67 -0.58
CA ASP A 128 4.23 -16.15 -1.00
C ASP A 128 3.26 -16.01 0.18
N ALA A 129 3.22 -17.00 1.08
CA ALA A 129 2.42 -16.93 2.31
C ALA A 129 2.75 -15.70 3.15
N ILE A 130 4.03 -15.34 3.30
CA ILE A 130 4.46 -14.16 4.07
C ILE A 130 3.98 -12.85 3.41
N ASP A 131 4.06 -12.77 2.08
CA ASP A 131 3.55 -11.62 1.35
C ASP A 131 2.02 -11.52 1.46
N ASP A 132 1.31 -12.65 1.32
CA ASP A 132 -0.14 -12.70 1.44
C ASP A 132 -0.61 -12.33 2.84
N ILE A 133 0.09 -12.76 3.90
CA ILE A 133 -0.21 -12.30 5.27
C ILE A 133 -0.08 -10.78 5.37
N GLY A 134 1.00 -10.20 4.83
CA GLY A 134 1.19 -8.75 4.82
C GLY A 134 0.10 -8.00 4.03
N ASN A 135 -0.34 -8.55 2.90
CA ASN A 135 -1.43 -7.99 2.10
C ASN A 135 -2.78 -8.06 2.85
N ILE A 136 -3.05 -9.19 3.50
CA ILE A 136 -4.26 -9.40 4.31
C ILE A 136 -4.29 -8.43 5.47
N GLU A 137 -3.17 -8.18 6.15
CA GLU A 137 -3.10 -7.21 7.26
C GLU A 137 -3.44 -5.78 6.83
N GLN A 138 -2.98 -5.37 5.65
CA GLN A 138 -3.32 -4.07 5.08
C GLN A 138 -4.82 -3.99 4.74
N GLU A 139 -5.37 -5.04 4.13
CA GLU A 139 -6.80 -5.11 3.80
C GLU A 139 -7.68 -5.13 5.06
N GLU A 140 -7.33 -5.92 6.07
CA GLU A 140 -8.00 -5.97 7.38
C GLU A 140 -8.05 -4.58 8.02
N SER A 141 -6.92 -3.87 8.07
CA SER A 141 -6.86 -2.51 8.64
C SER A 141 -7.79 -1.54 7.91
N ILE A 142 -7.89 -1.63 6.58
CA ILE A 142 -8.77 -0.77 5.78
C ILE A 142 -10.23 -1.12 6.06
N LEU A 143 -10.59 -2.40 6.03
CA LEU A 143 -11.96 -2.86 6.27
C LEU A 143 -12.45 -2.53 7.69
N GLU A 144 -11.58 -2.63 8.70
CA GLU A 144 -11.91 -2.21 10.07
C GLU A 144 -12.18 -0.71 10.16
N GLN A 145 -11.37 0.11 9.49
CA GLN A 145 -11.61 1.56 9.43
C GLN A 145 -12.92 1.87 8.70
N MET A 146 -13.23 1.18 7.60
CA MET A 146 -14.49 1.32 6.89
C MET A 146 -15.70 0.95 7.74
N GLN A 147 -15.62 -0.15 8.52
CA GLN A 147 -16.68 -0.55 9.43
C GLN A 147 -16.91 0.51 10.53
N ARG A 148 -15.83 1.02 11.13
CA ARG A 148 -15.91 2.09 12.15
C ARG A 148 -16.56 3.37 11.61
N MET A 149 -16.24 3.76 10.38
CA MET A 149 -16.87 4.92 9.75
C MET A 149 -18.36 4.67 9.48
N SER A 150 -18.73 3.49 8.95
CA SER A 150 -20.13 3.14 8.69
C SER A 150 -20.97 3.11 9.98
N ASP A 151 -20.43 2.57 11.07
CA ASP A 151 -21.14 2.53 12.35
C ASP A 151 -21.30 3.91 12.96
N LYS A 152 -20.29 4.78 12.79
CA LYS A 152 -20.37 6.18 13.18
C LYS A 152 -21.48 6.91 12.41
N ASP A 153 -21.55 6.77 11.09
CA ASP A 153 -22.60 7.37 10.26
C ASP A 153 -24.01 6.91 10.68
N LYS A 154 -24.18 5.61 10.97
CA LYS A 154 -25.45 5.07 11.48
C LYS A 154 -25.80 5.65 12.85
N SER A 155 -24.81 5.81 13.73
CA SER A 155 -25.01 6.40 15.05
C SER A 155 -25.41 7.87 14.96
N ASP A 156 -24.78 8.64 14.08
CA ASP A 156 -25.06 10.06 13.88
C ASP A 156 -26.48 10.27 13.31
N VAL A 157 -26.89 9.44 12.33
CA VAL A 157 -28.26 9.44 11.79
C VAL A 157 -29.29 9.07 12.86
N ARG A 158 -28.99 8.07 13.71
CA ARG A 158 -29.88 7.67 14.81
C ARG A 158 -30.02 8.79 15.85
N MET A 159 -28.90 9.42 16.23
CA MET A 159 -28.88 10.54 17.18
C MET A 159 -29.62 11.77 16.64
N ALA A 160 -29.51 12.05 15.34
CA ALA A 160 -30.26 13.12 14.68
C ALA A 160 -31.78 12.85 14.73
N ARG A 161 -32.21 11.62 14.42
CA ARG A 161 -33.63 11.23 14.47
C ARG A 161 -34.22 11.24 15.88
N GLU A 162 -33.43 10.84 16.89
CA GLU A 162 -33.84 10.91 18.30
C GLU A 162 -33.96 12.37 18.78
N LYS A 163 -33.07 13.27 18.35
CA LYS A 163 -33.19 14.70 18.61
C LYS A 163 -34.43 15.31 17.98
N GLU A 164 -34.68 15.06 16.69
CA GLU A 164 -35.91 15.54 16.02
C GLU A 164 -37.17 15.03 16.71
N GLY A 165 -37.20 13.77 17.14
CA GLY A 165 -38.32 13.21 17.89
C GLY A 165 -38.49 13.81 19.29
N ALA A 166 -37.40 14.15 19.97
CA ALA A 166 -37.42 14.84 21.25
C ALA A 166 -37.90 16.29 21.13
N ASP A 167 -37.44 17.01 20.10
CA ASP A 167 -37.85 18.38 19.78
C ASP A 167 -39.35 18.43 19.43
N MET A 168 -39.83 17.48 18.62
CA MET A 168 -41.26 17.33 18.30
C MET A 168 -42.11 17.12 19.56
N LYS A 169 -41.67 16.27 20.49
CA LYS A 169 -42.37 16.01 21.76
C LYS A 169 -42.36 17.22 22.69
N ASN A 170 -41.28 17.99 22.71
CA ASN A 170 -41.18 19.22 23.50
C ASN A 170 -42.13 20.30 22.95
N ILE A 171 -42.21 20.46 21.62
CA ILE A 171 -43.17 21.35 20.96
C ILE A 171 -44.61 20.95 21.31
N MET A 172 -44.96 19.67 21.21
CA MET A 172 -46.32 19.18 21.51
C MET A 172 -46.72 19.42 22.98
N ARG A 173 -45.76 19.29 23.91
CA ARG A 173 -45.98 19.59 25.34
C ARG A 173 -46.25 21.08 25.59
N HIS A 174 -45.59 21.96 24.85
CA HIS A 174 -45.81 23.41 24.96
C HIS A 174 -47.18 23.81 24.39
N VAL A 175 -47.59 23.24 23.25
CA VAL A 175 -48.92 23.46 22.65
C VAL A 175 -50.04 22.91 23.53
N ALA A 176 -49.87 21.72 24.12
CA ALA A 176 -50.86 21.15 25.03
C ALA A 176 -51.01 21.94 26.35
N GLY A 177 -49.92 22.52 26.86
CA GLY A 177 -49.97 23.42 28.02
C GLY A 177 -50.67 24.75 27.74
N GLU A 178 -50.69 25.20 26.48
CA GLU A 178 -51.33 26.45 26.06
C GLU A 178 -52.85 26.33 25.90
N LEU A 179 -53.37 25.11 25.73
CA LEU A 179 -54.81 24.77 25.66
C LEU A 179 -55.49 24.62 27.03
N LEU A 180 -54.73 24.71 28.12
CA LEU A 180 -55.25 24.64 29.50
C LEU A 180 -55.15 26.00 30.21
N GLN A 181 -55.58 27.07 29.55
CA GLN A 181 -55.74 28.38 30.19
C GLN A 181 -57.21 28.56 30.61
N PRO A 182 -57.47 29.07 31.84
CA PRO A 182 -58.83 29.41 32.25
C PRO A 182 -59.40 30.50 31.32
N PRO A 183 -60.71 30.47 31.02
CA PRO A 183 -61.32 31.39 30.06
C PRO A 183 -61.28 32.81 30.63
N GLY A 184 -60.46 33.69 30.06
CA GLY A 184 -60.44 35.11 30.45
C GLY A 184 -59.20 35.93 30.14
N MET A 185 -58.10 35.35 29.64
CA MET A 185 -56.90 36.13 29.32
C MET A 185 -56.54 36.00 27.84
N LEU A 186 -56.48 37.14 27.15
CA LEU A 186 -56.12 37.20 25.72
C LEU A 186 -54.70 36.62 25.52
N PRO A 187 -54.47 35.84 24.45
CA PRO A 187 -53.17 35.27 24.18
C PRO A 187 -52.17 36.40 23.92
N ARG A 188 -51.07 36.39 24.68
CA ARG A 188 -49.92 37.27 24.40
C ARG A 188 -49.27 36.76 23.12
N VAL A 189 -49.66 37.35 21.98
CA VAL A 189 -49.03 37.09 20.68
C VAL A 189 -47.53 37.40 20.83
N ARG A 190 -46.71 36.35 20.89
CA ARG A 190 -45.27 36.50 20.66
C ARG A 190 -45.09 36.67 19.17
N VAL A 191 -44.93 37.94 18.76
CA VAL A 191 -44.47 38.30 17.43
C VAL A 191 -43.00 37.86 17.35
N PHE A 192 -42.76 36.64 16.89
CA PHE A 192 -41.45 36.29 16.34
C PHE A 192 -41.36 36.98 14.97
N ASN A 193 -40.95 38.25 15.00
CA ASN A 193 -40.32 38.88 13.85
C ASN A 193 -38.93 38.26 13.70
N ASP A 194 -38.87 37.13 13.01
CA ASP A 194 -37.68 36.67 12.29
C ASP A 194 -38.19 35.98 11.00
N ALA A 195 -38.74 36.83 10.13
CA ALA A 195 -38.88 36.52 8.72
C ALA A 195 -37.48 36.53 8.07
N THR A 196 -36.70 35.48 8.32
CA THR A 196 -35.82 34.92 7.29
C THR A 196 -36.32 33.52 6.99
N SER A 197 -37.20 33.51 5.99
CA SER A 197 -37.56 32.35 5.19
C SER A 197 -36.35 31.45 4.93
N LEU A 198 -36.29 30.33 5.65
CA LEU A 198 -35.73 29.08 5.13
C LEU A 198 -36.84 28.29 4.39
N ALA A 199 -37.79 29.00 3.77
CA ALA A 199 -38.76 28.47 2.83
C ALA A 199 -38.21 28.59 1.40
N ASN A 200 -36.97 28.12 1.21
CA ASN A 200 -36.54 27.54 -0.04
C ASN A 200 -36.05 26.16 0.31
N GLY A 201 -36.90 25.16 0.06
CA GLY A 201 -36.46 23.78 -0.17
C GLY A 201 -35.54 23.77 -1.38
N GLY A 202 -34.33 24.27 -1.19
CA GLY A 202 -33.22 24.00 -2.07
C GLY A 202 -33.09 22.49 -2.07
N VAL A 203 -33.47 21.88 -3.18
CA VAL A 203 -32.94 20.60 -3.61
C VAL A 203 -31.42 20.79 -3.58
N VAL A 204 -30.81 20.56 -2.42
CA VAL A 204 -29.36 20.44 -2.30
C VAL A 204 -29.09 19.20 -3.11
N ASP A 205 -28.66 19.43 -4.34
CA ASP A 205 -28.61 18.42 -5.38
C ASP A 205 -27.92 17.19 -4.79
N ARG A 206 -28.67 16.09 -4.64
CA ARG A 206 -28.18 14.86 -3.99
C ARG A 206 -26.89 14.40 -4.66
N MET A 207 -26.70 14.77 -5.93
CA MET A 207 -25.50 14.55 -6.72
C MET A 207 -24.30 15.38 -6.22
N GLN A 208 -24.49 16.64 -5.82
CA GLN A 208 -23.45 17.49 -5.23
C GLN A 208 -23.02 16.99 -3.85
N MET A 209 -23.96 16.57 -3.00
CA MET A 209 -23.65 15.96 -1.69
C MET A 209 -22.93 14.61 -1.85
N ARG A 210 -23.31 13.80 -2.85
CA ARG A 210 -22.61 12.54 -3.17
C ARG A 210 -21.17 12.78 -3.59
N ASN A 211 -20.90 13.84 -4.34
CA ASN A 211 -19.53 14.19 -4.78
C ASN A 211 -18.69 14.86 -3.68
N ALA A 212 -19.31 15.29 -2.59
CA ALA A 212 -18.65 15.92 -1.45
C ALA A 212 -18.23 14.94 -0.34
N VAL A 213 -18.77 13.71 -0.33
CA VAL A 213 -18.42 12.67 0.64
C VAL A 213 -17.47 11.67 -0.03
N PHE A 214 -16.38 11.28 0.65
CA PHE A 214 -15.26 10.48 0.13
C PHE A 214 -14.36 11.18 -0.90
N ARG A 215 -13.96 12.42 -0.63
CA ARG A 215 -12.85 13.03 -1.36
C ARG A 215 -11.53 12.51 -0.81
N PRO A 216 -10.58 12.06 -1.65
CA PRO A 216 -9.23 11.73 -1.19
C PRO A 216 -8.58 12.93 -0.49
N ASP A 217 -7.84 12.69 0.59
CA ASP A 217 -7.17 13.72 1.42
C ASP A 217 -5.97 14.39 0.72
N HIS A 218 -5.87 14.24 -0.60
CA HIS A 218 -4.83 14.82 -1.44
C HIS A 218 -5.43 15.38 -2.73
N ALA A 219 -4.80 16.41 -3.26
CA ALA A 219 -5.18 16.98 -4.55
C ALA A 219 -4.99 15.91 -5.64
N LEU A 220 -6.10 15.41 -6.18
CA LEU A 220 -6.06 14.55 -7.35
C LEU A 220 -5.58 15.38 -8.55
N PRO A 221 -4.77 14.79 -9.45
CA PRO A 221 -4.45 15.42 -10.72
C PRO A 221 -5.74 15.76 -11.47
N THR A 222 -5.95 17.05 -11.73
CA THR A 222 -7.07 17.55 -12.54
C THR A 222 -6.81 17.44 -14.04
N MET A 223 -5.60 17.03 -14.40
CA MET A 223 -5.12 16.93 -15.77
C MET A 223 -5.32 15.51 -16.28
N SER A 224 -5.75 15.38 -17.53
CA SER A 224 -5.87 14.05 -18.14
C SER A 224 -4.49 13.43 -18.38
N ILE A 225 -4.43 12.10 -18.48
CA ILE A 225 -3.17 11.37 -18.75
C ILE A 225 -2.53 11.85 -20.06
N GLU A 226 -3.35 12.14 -21.07
CA GLU A 226 -2.87 12.62 -22.37
C GLU A 226 -2.29 14.03 -22.24
N GLU A 227 -2.96 14.91 -21.50
CA GLU A 227 -2.49 16.28 -21.26
C GLU A 227 -1.19 16.30 -20.45
N ALA A 228 -1.04 15.40 -19.48
CA ALA A 228 0.21 15.22 -18.74
C ALA A 228 1.35 14.72 -19.66
N ARG A 229 1.06 13.79 -20.57
CA ARG A 229 2.02 13.27 -21.56
C ARG A 229 2.46 14.36 -22.54
N GLU A 230 1.55 15.23 -22.95
CA GLU A 230 1.84 16.35 -23.83
C GLU A 230 2.71 17.41 -23.15
N ILE A 231 2.41 17.76 -21.90
CA ILE A 231 3.24 18.66 -21.08
C ILE A 231 4.64 18.08 -20.88
N GLU A 232 4.75 16.78 -20.58
CA GLU A 232 6.06 16.12 -20.42
C GLU A 232 6.83 16.08 -21.74
N GLY A 233 6.16 15.81 -22.86
CA GLY A 233 6.73 15.82 -24.20
C GLY A 233 7.24 17.21 -24.62
N GLN A 234 6.46 18.26 -24.37
CA GLN A 234 6.86 19.65 -24.62
C GLN A 234 8.04 20.04 -23.73
N ALA A 235 8.01 19.71 -22.44
CA ALA A 235 9.11 19.97 -21.53
C ALA A 235 10.39 19.18 -21.89
N ALA A 236 10.27 18.01 -22.52
CA ALA A 236 11.40 17.25 -23.04
C ALA A 236 11.98 17.91 -24.29
N MET A 237 11.14 18.37 -25.21
CA MET A 237 11.57 19.12 -26.41
C MET A 237 12.26 20.43 -26.03
N ASP A 238 11.73 21.16 -25.05
CA ASP A 238 12.32 22.42 -24.58
C ASP A 238 13.65 22.20 -23.86
N ARG A 239 13.78 21.10 -23.10
CA ARG A 239 15.07 20.69 -22.51
C ARG A 239 16.09 20.35 -23.60
N ALA A 240 15.70 19.57 -24.61
CA ALA A 240 16.57 19.22 -25.72
C ALA A 240 17.05 20.46 -26.49
N LYS A 241 16.15 21.41 -26.79
CA LYS A 241 16.51 22.68 -27.45
C LYS A 241 17.48 23.51 -26.61
N LYS A 242 17.22 23.66 -25.30
CA LYS A 242 18.12 24.38 -24.39
C LYS A 242 19.47 23.70 -24.27
N GLU A 243 19.51 22.37 -24.23
CA GLU A 243 20.76 21.61 -24.22
C GLU A 243 21.54 21.84 -25.51
N GLU A 244 20.89 21.78 -26.67
CA GLU A 244 21.51 22.02 -27.98
C GLU A 244 22.05 23.46 -28.10
N GLU A 245 21.28 24.47 -27.67
CA GLU A 245 21.73 25.87 -27.62
C GLU A 245 22.92 26.05 -26.67
N SER A 246 22.87 25.43 -25.49
CA SER A 246 23.97 25.49 -24.53
C SER A 246 25.23 24.77 -25.02
N ALA A 247 25.06 23.67 -25.77
CA ALA A 247 26.14 22.92 -26.37
C ALA A 247 26.79 23.71 -27.52
N LYS A 248 25.99 24.31 -28.40
CA LYS A 248 26.48 25.22 -29.45
C LYS A 248 27.25 26.40 -28.85
N LYS A 249 26.69 27.05 -27.82
CA LYS A 249 27.37 28.16 -27.14
C LYS A 249 28.67 27.72 -26.46
N LYS A 250 28.72 26.52 -25.88
CA LYS A 250 29.97 25.97 -25.31
C LYS A 250 31.01 25.68 -26.39
N GLN A 251 30.59 25.11 -27.52
CA GLN A 251 31.47 24.83 -28.67
C GLN A 251 32.03 26.13 -29.26
N GLU A 252 31.19 27.15 -29.48
CA GLU A 252 31.65 28.46 -29.96
C GLU A 252 32.69 29.11 -29.02
N ILE A 253 32.49 29.00 -27.71
CA ILE A 253 33.43 29.50 -26.69
C ILE A 253 34.73 28.67 -26.68
N GLU A 254 34.64 27.36 -26.90
CA GLU A 254 35.78 26.45 -26.92
C GLU A 254 36.60 26.55 -28.21
N ASP A 255 35.95 26.82 -29.34
CA ASP A 255 36.60 27.07 -30.64
C ASP A 255 37.30 28.44 -30.68
N ALA A 256 36.83 29.39 -29.87
CA ALA A 256 37.43 30.72 -29.72
C ALA A 256 38.59 30.76 -28.70
N MET A 257 38.76 29.72 -27.88
CA MET A 257 39.84 29.62 -26.89
C MET A 257 41.09 28.96 -27.49
N THR A 258 42.25 29.53 -27.18
CA THR A 258 43.55 28.89 -27.45
C THR A 258 43.81 27.70 -26.53
N GLU A 259 44.70 26.79 -26.93
CA GLU A 259 45.02 25.56 -26.19
C GLU A 259 45.50 25.84 -24.75
N ASP A 260 46.29 26.89 -24.55
CA ASP A 260 46.77 27.31 -23.22
C ASP A 260 45.60 27.78 -22.31
N GLU A 261 44.61 28.48 -22.86
CA GLU A 261 43.42 28.93 -22.10
C GLU A 261 42.51 27.77 -21.72
N LYS A 262 42.45 26.72 -22.55
CA LYS A 262 41.72 25.47 -22.23
C LYS A 262 42.36 24.75 -21.04
N GLN A 263 43.69 24.66 -21.03
CA GLN A 263 44.44 24.06 -19.93
C GLN A 263 44.25 24.82 -18.62
N GLU A 264 44.37 26.16 -18.64
CA GLU A 264 44.12 26.99 -17.45
C GLU A 264 42.70 26.81 -16.90
N ARG A 265 41.70 26.73 -17.78
CA ARG A 265 40.30 26.54 -17.41
C ARG A 265 40.07 25.17 -16.76
N ASP A 266 40.71 24.13 -17.25
CA ASP A 266 40.59 22.78 -16.70
C ASP A 266 41.32 22.64 -15.37
N GLU A 267 42.47 23.30 -15.19
CA GLU A 267 43.11 23.44 -13.89
C GLU A 267 42.23 24.17 -12.88
N LEU A 268 41.57 25.26 -13.30
CA LEU A 268 40.65 26.02 -12.44
C LEU A 268 39.45 25.17 -11.99
N LYS A 269 38.87 24.39 -12.91
CA LYS A 269 37.79 23.45 -12.58
C LYS A 269 38.26 22.36 -11.62
N ALA A 270 39.47 21.84 -11.81
CA ALA A 270 40.04 20.82 -10.93
C ALA A 270 40.23 21.36 -9.51
N ARG A 271 40.79 22.57 -9.37
CA ARG A 271 40.92 23.26 -8.07
C ARG A 271 39.56 23.50 -7.42
N HIS A 272 38.60 24.04 -8.16
CA HIS A 272 37.24 24.26 -7.64
C HIS A 272 36.55 22.96 -7.23
N TRP A 273 36.84 21.85 -7.92
CA TRP A 273 36.30 20.54 -7.58
C TRP A 273 36.93 19.97 -6.30
N ASP A 274 38.22 20.21 -6.09
CA ASP A 274 38.91 19.85 -4.85
C ASP A 274 38.37 20.69 -3.67
N ASP A 275 38.26 22.02 -3.81
CA ASP A 275 37.67 22.90 -2.79
C ASP A 275 36.23 22.47 -2.43
N TRP A 276 35.41 22.13 -3.43
CA TRP A 276 34.05 21.67 -3.19
C TRP A 276 34.01 20.33 -2.43
N LYS A 277 34.90 19.38 -2.75
CA LYS A 277 34.96 18.09 -2.04
C LYS A 277 35.37 18.27 -0.58
N ASP A 278 36.24 19.23 -0.30
CA ASP A 278 36.67 19.56 1.06
C ASP A 278 35.53 20.20 1.86
N ASP A 279 34.75 21.09 1.25
CA ASP A 279 33.54 21.70 1.86
C ASP A 279 32.37 20.71 2.01
N HIS A 280 32.35 19.61 1.24
CA HIS A 280 31.28 18.61 1.23
C HIS A 280 31.78 17.23 1.67
N PRO A 281 32.22 17.07 2.94
CA PRO A 281 32.72 15.80 3.44
C PRO A 281 31.64 14.72 3.42
N LYS A 282 32.02 13.52 2.99
CA LYS A 282 31.11 12.37 2.90
C LYS A 282 30.41 12.13 4.25
N GLY A 283 29.07 12.13 4.22
CA GLY A 283 28.24 11.87 5.39
C GLY A 283 27.86 13.10 6.22
N SER A 284 28.14 14.33 5.76
CA SER A 284 27.71 15.57 6.43
C SER A 284 26.20 15.61 6.75
N GLY A 285 25.35 15.07 5.87
CA GLY A 285 23.89 15.02 6.07
C GLY A 285 23.39 14.03 7.14
N ASN A 286 24.19 13.03 7.52
CA ASN A 286 23.76 11.98 8.46
C ASN A 286 24.31 12.18 9.89
N LYS A 287 25.11 13.23 10.13
CA LYS A 287 25.73 13.51 11.45
C LYS A 287 24.90 14.43 12.35
N MET A 288 23.80 15.02 11.88
CA MET A 288 22.98 15.98 12.66
C MET A 288 21.82 15.36 13.46
N LYS A 289 21.67 14.03 13.54
CA LYS A 289 20.60 13.38 14.32
C LYS A 289 21.04 12.84 15.68
N GLY A 290 21.97 13.51 16.35
CA GLY A 290 22.56 13.04 17.61
C GLY A 290 22.81 14.13 18.64
N ARG A 291 21.92 15.10 18.77
CA ARG A 291 21.93 16.08 19.87
C ARG A 291 20.53 16.35 20.38
#